data_AF-A0A1G6WB47-F1
#
_entry.id   AF-A0A1G6WB47-F1
#
_cell.length_a   1.000
_cell.length_b   1.000
_cell.length_c   1.000
_cell.angle_alpha   90.00
_cell.angle_beta   90.00
_cell.angle_gamma   90.00
#
_symmetry.space_group_name_H-M   'P 1'
#
loop_
_entity.id
_entity.type
_entity.pdbx_description
1 polymer ?
#
loop_
_entity_poly.entity_id
_entity_poly.type
_entity_poly.pdbx_seq_one_letter_code
_entity_poly.pdbx_strand_id
1 'polypeptide(L)'
;MVGAQAPPDWLATDGLLSAFANTRNAARRRYMQFVAAGVGAEPIWKHLNRQVYLGSDAFVQRMQDKAGDADEINVPRAHRRPPPPSLEAIATANPDRDAAMLAAHRTGEYSYAEIARHFGVHFTTVGRVVRGAGKL
;
A
#
# COMPACT_ATOMS: atom_id res chain seq x y z
N MET A 1 3.65 -23.16 -20.86
CA MET A 1 2.33 -23.11 -21.54
C MET A 1 1.30 -22.73 -20.48
N VAL A 2 0.51 -21.66 -20.67
CA VAL A 2 -0.49 -21.20 -19.68
C VAL A 2 -1.86 -21.74 -20.07
N GLY A 3 -2.68 -22.18 -19.11
CA GLY A 3 -4.06 -22.66 -19.36
C GLY A 3 -4.17 -24.15 -19.74
N ALA A 4 -3.31 -25.01 -19.17
CA ALA A 4 -3.28 -26.45 -19.47
C ALA A 4 -4.28 -27.30 -18.64
N GLN A 5 -4.99 -26.69 -17.69
CA GLN A 5 -5.99 -27.36 -16.86
C GLN A 5 -7.39 -26.84 -17.17
N ALA A 6 -8.38 -27.72 -17.03
CA ALA A 6 -9.78 -27.33 -17.04
C ALA A 6 -10.03 -26.31 -15.91
N PRO A 7 -10.83 -25.27 -16.15
CA PRO A 7 -11.20 -24.34 -15.08
C PRO A 7 -11.99 -25.10 -14.00
N PRO A 8 -11.66 -24.92 -12.72
CA PRO A 8 -12.46 -25.48 -11.65
C PRO A 8 -13.82 -24.77 -11.59
N ASP A 9 -14.83 -25.43 -11.02
CA ASP A 9 -16.22 -24.95 -11.03
C ASP A 9 -16.41 -23.57 -10.35
N TRP A 10 -15.54 -23.23 -9.40
CA TRP A 10 -15.57 -21.93 -8.73
C TRP A 10 -14.99 -20.79 -9.58
N LEU A 11 -14.27 -21.08 -10.68
CA LEU A 11 -13.66 -20.07 -11.53
C LEU A 11 -14.68 -19.56 -12.55
N ALA A 12 -15.21 -18.36 -12.30
CA ALA A 12 -16.07 -17.64 -13.24
C ALA A 12 -15.27 -17.14 -14.48
N THR A 13 -14.98 -18.05 -15.42
CA THR A 13 -14.13 -17.75 -16.58
C THR A 13 -14.67 -16.62 -17.45
N ASP A 14 -15.99 -16.51 -17.57
CA ASP A 14 -16.62 -15.53 -18.44
C ASP A 14 -16.57 -14.13 -17.84
N GLY A 15 -16.75 -14.02 -16.52
CA GLY A 15 -16.55 -12.78 -15.78
C GLY A 15 -15.11 -12.30 -15.91
N LEU A 16 -14.13 -13.19 -15.70
CA LEU A 16 -12.71 -12.88 -15.84
C LEU A 16 -12.36 -12.38 -17.24
N LEU A 17 -12.82 -13.08 -18.29
CA LEU A 17 -12.50 -12.74 -19.68
C LEU A 17 -13.18 -11.45 -20.15
N SER A 18 -14.32 -11.07 -19.57
CA SER A 18 -15.03 -9.85 -19.95
C SER A 18 -14.22 -8.56 -19.74
N ALA A 19 -13.27 -8.57 -18.79
CA ALA A 19 -12.36 -7.45 -18.54
C ALA A 19 -11.36 -7.20 -19.69
N PHE A 20 -11.14 -8.16 -20.58
CA PHE A 20 -10.09 -8.10 -21.60
C PHE A 20 -10.60 -7.81 -23.02
N ALA A 21 -11.79 -8.31 -23.39
CA ALA A 21 -12.44 -8.02 -24.66
C ALA A 21 -13.91 -8.48 -24.68
N ASN A 22 -14.68 -7.95 -25.64
CA ASN A 22 -16.07 -8.35 -25.89
C ASN A 22 -16.20 -9.71 -26.61
N THR A 23 -15.13 -10.23 -27.21
CA THR A 23 -15.14 -11.53 -27.89
C THR A 23 -14.22 -12.53 -27.18
N ARG A 24 -14.72 -13.75 -26.99
CA ARG A 24 -14.02 -14.81 -26.21
C ARG A 24 -12.60 -15.07 -26.69
N ASN A 25 -12.40 -15.14 -28.01
CA ASN A 25 -11.09 -15.39 -28.61
C ASN A 25 -10.11 -14.23 -28.37
N ALA A 26 -10.57 -12.98 -28.50
CA ALA A 26 -9.71 -11.82 -28.23
C ALA A 26 -9.38 -11.71 -26.73
N ALA A 27 -10.37 -11.95 -25.87
CA ALA A 27 -10.21 -11.92 -24.42
C ALA A 27 -9.18 -12.95 -23.95
N ARG A 28 -9.27 -14.20 -24.45
CA ARG A 28 -8.30 -15.26 -24.14
C ARG A 28 -6.88 -14.87 -24.52
N ARG A 29 -6.67 -14.37 -25.74
CA ARG A 29 -5.33 -13.94 -26.20
C ARG A 29 -4.76 -12.82 -25.32
N ARG A 30 -5.57 -11.81 -25.01
CA ARG A 30 -5.16 -10.68 -24.17
C ARG A 30 -4.90 -11.09 -22.72
N TYR A 31 -5.71 -11.98 -22.16
CA TYR A 31 -5.47 -12.56 -20.83
C TYR A 31 -4.16 -13.34 -20.79
N MET A 32 -3.87 -14.18 -21.79
CA MET A 32 -2.60 -14.91 -21.89
C MET A 32 -1.40 -13.95 -21.97
N GLN A 33 -1.49 -12.89 -22.77
CA GLN A 33 -0.46 -11.86 -22.87
C GLN A 33 -0.25 -11.13 -21.55
N PHE A 34 -1.35 -10.77 -20.86
CA PHE A 34 -1.30 -10.13 -19.54
C PHE A 34 -0.61 -11.01 -18.50
N VAL A 35 -0.99 -12.30 -18.42
CA VAL A 35 -0.35 -13.25 -17.50
C VAL A 35 1.14 -13.41 -17.84
N ALA A 36 1.48 -13.60 -19.12
CA ALA A 36 2.86 -13.74 -19.55
C ALA A 36 3.72 -12.50 -19.23
N ALA A 37 3.16 -11.30 -19.39
CA ALA A 37 3.84 -10.05 -19.05
C ALA A 37 4.09 -9.89 -17.54
N GLY A 38 3.25 -10.50 -16.69
CA GLY A 38 3.44 -10.49 -15.24
C GLY A 38 4.41 -11.55 -14.71
N VAL A 39 4.70 -12.61 -15.48
CA VAL A 39 5.64 -13.67 -15.04
C VAL A 39 7.05 -13.10 -14.98
N GLY A 40 7.64 -13.11 -13.78
CA GLY A 40 8.98 -12.57 -13.53
C GLY A 40 9.04 -11.04 -13.42
N ALA A 41 7.89 -10.36 -13.51
CA ALA A 41 7.79 -8.95 -13.16
C ALA A 41 8.00 -8.74 -11.66
N GLU A 42 8.24 -7.49 -11.28
CA GLU A 42 8.45 -7.12 -9.89
C GLU A 42 7.27 -7.56 -9.02
N PRO A 43 7.50 -8.16 -7.84
CA PRO A 43 6.42 -8.61 -6.98
C PRO A 43 5.48 -7.45 -6.66
N ILE A 44 4.18 -7.62 -6.92
CA ILE A 44 3.14 -6.62 -6.57
C ILE A 44 3.19 -6.22 -5.09
N TRP A 45 3.76 -7.10 -4.25
CA TRP A 45 4.02 -6.89 -2.84
C TRP A 45 4.93 -5.70 -2.54
N LYS A 46 5.77 -5.24 -3.49
CA LYS A 46 6.57 -4.02 -3.30
C LYS A 46 5.72 -2.76 -3.24
N HIS A 47 4.52 -2.79 -3.81
CA HIS A 47 3.54 -1.71 -3.76
C HIS A 47 2.38 -2.01 -2.79
N LEU A 48 2.57 -3.00 -1.91
CA LEU A 48 1.61 -3.31 -0.86
C LEU A 48 1.58 -2.15 0.14
N ASN A 49 0.53 -1.35 0.04
CA ASN A 49 0.29 -0.25 0.94
C ASN A 49 -0.45 -0.78 2.18
N ARG A 50 0.12 -0.52 3.37
CA ARG A 50 -0.47 -0.89 4.67
C ARG A 50 -0.78 -2.38 4.82
N GLN A 51 0.04 -3.23 4.20
CA GLN A 51 -0.01 -4.68 4.30
C GLN A 51 -1.30 -5.34 3.80
N VAL A 52 -2.24 -4.58 3.20
CA VAL A 52 -3.56 -5.08 2.75
C VAL A 52 -4.02 -4.48 1.43
N TYR A 53 -3.57 -3.28 1.09
CA TYR A 53 -4.03 -2.60 -0.12
C TYR A 53 -3.00 -2.68 -1.25
N LEU A 54 -3.47 -3.05 -2.43
CA LEU A 54 -2.71 -2.94 -3.67
C LEU A 54 -3.28 -1.78 -4.48
N GLY A 55 -2.66 -0.61 -4.36
CA GLY A 55 -3.14 0.62 -5.00
C GLY A 55 -2.49 1.87 -4.40
N SER A 56 -2.85 3.04 -4.95
CA SER A 56 -2.38 4.34 -4.45
C SER A 56 -3.10 4.78 -3.17
N ASP A 57 -2.56 5.76 -2.46
CA ASP A 57 -3.22 6.35 -1.28
C ASP A 57 -4.63 6.87 -1.58
N ALA A 58 -4.83 7.42 -2.78
CA ALA A 58 -6.15 7.86 -3.24
C ALA A 58 -7.12 6.68 -3.41
N PHE A 59 -6.64 5.50 -3.83
CA PHE A 59 -7.45 4.29 -3.85
C PHE A 59 -7.77 3.82 -2.44
N VAL A 60 -6.79 3.83 -1.54
CA VAL A 60 -6.97 3.48 -0.12
C VAL A 60 -8.04 4.35 0.53
N GLN A 61 -7.96 5.68 0.38
CA GLN A 61 -9.00 6.60 0.89
C GLN A 61 -10.38 6.20 0.39
N ARG A 62 -10.56 6.07 -0.94
CA ARG A 62 -11.86 5.71 -1.51
C ARG A 62 -12.39 4.36 -1.01
N MET A 63 -11.53 3.40 -0.70
CA MET A 63 -11.95 2.11 -0.16
C MET A 63 -12.33 2.22 1.32
N GLN A 64 -11.60 3.03 2.08
CA GLN A 64 -11.91 3.31 3.49
C GLN A 64 -13.22 4.09 3.62
N ASP A 65 -13.45 5.10 2.78
CA ASP A 65 -14.72 5.83 2.72
C ASP A 65 -15.92 4.91 2.45
N LYS A 66 -15.73 3.89 1.61
CA LYS A 66 -16.77 2.89 1.30
C LYS A 66 -16.98 1.86 2.41
N ALA A 67 -15.93 1.57 3.19
CA ALA A 67 -16.02 0.62 4.30
C ALA A 67 -16.79 1.22 5.49
N GLY A 68 -16.93 2.54 5.56
CA GLY A 68 -17.61 3.25 6.66
C GLY A 68 -16.90 3.09 8.00
N ASP A 69 -17.53 3.57 9.08
CA ASP A 69 -17.10 3.30 10.46
C ASP A 69 -17.46 1.86 10.85
N ALA A 70 -16.78 0.89 10.25
CA ALA A 70 -16.81 -0.47 10.73
C ALA A 70 -16.00 -0.53 12.02
N ASP A 71 -16.65 -0.21 13.14
CA ASP A 71 -16.21 -0.53 14.48
C ASP A 71 -16.31 -2.05 14.75
N GLU A 72 -15.97 -2.85 13.73
CA GLU A 72 -15.83 -4.29 13.84
C GLU A 72 -14.53 -4.57 14.58
N ILE A 73 -14.67 -4.95 15.84
CA ILE A 73 -13.62 -5.40 16.75
C ILE A 73 -12.67 -6.44 16.10
N ASN A 74 -13.10 -7.12 15.03
CA ASN A 74 -12.34 -8.13 14.30
C ASN A 74 -11.40 -7.62 13.19
N VAL A 75 -11.43 -6.34 12.80
CA VAL A 75 -10.51 -5.82 11.76
C VAL A 75 -9.26 -5.21 12.42
N PRO A 76 -8.03 -5.67 12.12
CA PRO A 76 -6.82 -5.08 12.71
C PRO A 76 -6.72 -3.56 12.49
N ARG A 77 -6.25 -2.82 13.50
CA ARG A 77 -6.10 -1.35 13.45
C ARG A 77 -5.26 -0.89 12.25
N ALA A 78 -4.29 -1.69 11.83
CA ALA A 78 -3.47 -1.42 10.65
C ALA A 78 -4.29 -1.29 9.35
N HIS A 79 -5.43 -1.98 9.25
CA HIS A 79 -6.28 -1.97 8.05
C HIS A 79 -7.30 -0.82 8.06
N ARG A 80 -7.56 -0.24 9.25
CA ARG A 80 -8.57 0.82 9.46
C ARG A 80 -7.99 2.23 9.51
N ARG A 81 -6.68 2.40 9.68
CA ARG A 81 -6.08 3.73 9.87
C ARG A 81 -6.22 4.58 8.60
N PRO A 82 -6.60 5.86 8.68
CA PRO A 82 -6.56 6.78 7.55
C PRO A 82 -5.12 7.03 7.10
N PRO A 83 -4.86 7.32 5.80
CA PRO A 83 -3.56 7.72 5.27
C PRO A 83 -2.82 8.70 6.17
N PRO A 84 -1.52 8.50 6.43
CA PRO A 84 -0.77 9.45 7.23
C PRO A 84 -0.74 10.82 6.53
N PRO A 85 -0.64 11.92 7.29
CA PRO A 85 -0.27 13.20 6.71
C PRO A 85 1.11 13.09 6.06
N SER A 86 1.34 13.79 4.95
CA SER A 86 2.64 13.80 4.27
C SER A 86 3.75 14.28 5.20
N LEU A 87 5.01 13.88 4.95
CA LEU A 87 6.16 14.34 5.74
C LEU A 87 6.26 15.89 5.79
N GLU A 88 5.85 16.57 4.71
CA GLU A 88 5.79 18.04 4.65
C GLU A 88 4.68 18.63 5.55
N ALA A 89 3.49 18.02 5.54
CA ALA A 89 2.41 18.41 6.44
C ALA A 89 2.80 18.18 7.91
N ILE A 90 3.48 17.05 8.19
CA ILE A 90 4.01 16.75 9.53
C ILE A 90 5.08 17.77 9.91
N ALA A 91 6.00 18.12 9.01
CA ALA A 91 7.04 19.12 9.25
C ALA A 91 6.45 20.50 9.58
N THR A 92 5.40 20.90 8.87
CA THR A 92 4.71 22.20 9.07
C THR A 92 3.91 22.23 10.37
N ALA A 93 3.31 21.11 10.77
CA ALA A 93 2.46 21.00 11.95
C ALA A 93 3.24 20.86 13.28
N ASN A 94 4.57 20.71 13.24
CA ASN A 94 5.40 20.50 14.42
C ASN A 94 6.37 21.66 14.64
N PRO A 95 6.68 21.99 15.91
CA PRO A 95 7.44 23.19 16.26
C PRO A 95 8.92 23.10 15.85
N ASP A 96 9.46 21.89 15.78
CA ASP A 96 10.85 21.67 15.41
C ASP A 96 11.02 20.35 14.63
N ARG A 97 12.19 20.23 14.01
CA ARG A 97 12.56 19.11 13.15
C ARG A 97 12.55 17.78 13.89
N ASP A 98 12.97 17.76 15.16
CA ASP A 98 13.08 16.52 15.93
C ASP A 98 11.67 16.06 16.40
N ALA A 99 10.80 16.99 16.78
CA ALA A 99 9.37 16.76 17.02
C ALA A 99 8.66 16.24 15.76
N ALA A 100 8.96 16.83 14.59
CA ALA A 100 8.43 16.37 13.31
C ALA A 100 8.92 14.95 12.93
N MET A 101 10.20 14.64 13.15
CA MET A 101 10.75 13.29 12.95
C MET A 101 10.08 12.27 13.87
N LEU A 102 9.85 12.64 15.14
CA LEU A 102 9.16 11.79 16.10
C LEU A 102 7.69 11.57 15.69
N ALA A 103 6.99 12.63 15.30
CA ALA A 103 5.60 12.55 14.82
C ALA A 103 5.49 11.67 13.58
N ALA A 104 6.40 11.84 12.61
CA ALA A 104 6.49 10.99 11.41
C ALA A 104 6.78 9.53 11.75
N HIS A 105 7.63 9.25 12.73
CA HIS A 105 7.86 7.87 13.15
C HIS A 105 6.63 7.26 13.84
N ARG A 106 5.91 8.02 14.67
CA ARG A 106 4.72 7.57 15.40
C ARG A 106 3.55 7.22 14.48
N THR A 107 3.53 7.70 13.23
CA THR A 107 2.54 7.24 12.25
C THR A 107 2.73 5.75 11.91
N GLY A 108 3.98 5.26 11.97
CA GLY A 108 4.36 3.89 11.60
C GLY A 108 4.43 3.66 10.09
N GLU A 109 4.23 4.70 9.28
CA GLU A 109 4.10 4.60 7.81
C GLU A 109 5.39 4.99 7.09
N TYR A 110 6.28 5.74 7.75
CA TYR A 110 7.55 6.17 7.19
C TYR A 110 8.72 5.42 7.82
N SER A 111 9.56 4.83 6.98
CA SER A 111 10.83 4.26 7.40
C SER A 111 11.81 5.35 7.86
N TYR A 112 12.81 4.97 8.66
CA TYR A 112 13.87 5.90 9.07
C TYR A 112 14.59 6.53 7.88
N ALA A 113 14.75 5.79 6.78
CA ALA A 113 15.38 6.29 5.57
C ALA A 113 14.52 7.36 4.86
N GLU A 114 13.20 7.18 4.82
CA GLU A 114 12.28 8.15 4.22
C GLU A 114 12.20 9.45 5.03
N ILE A 115 12.09 9.32 6.35
CA ILE A 115 12.14 10.46 7.27
C ILE A 115 13.47 11.19 7.11
N ALA A 116 14.59 10.47 7.14
CA ALA A 116 15.93 11.05 7.03
C ALA A 116 16.15 11.80 5.72
N ARG A 117 15.72 11.21 4.59
CA ARG A 117 15.77 11.83 3.26
C ARG A 117 14.96 13.12 3.19
N HIS A 118 13.76 13.14 3.78
CA HIS A 118 12.93 14.34 3.79
C HIS A 118 13.57 15.48 4.60
N PHE A 119 14.11 15.17 5.78
CA PHE A 119 14.73 16.17 6.66
C PHE A 119 16.20 16.48 6.33
N GLY A 120 16.76 15.88 5.28
CA GLY A 120 18.15 16.10 4.87
C GLY A 120 19.18 15.62 5.90
N VAL A 121 18.86 14.56 6.66
CA VAL A 121 19.74 14.00 7.71
C VAL A 121 20.11 12.56 7.40
N HIS A 122 21.07 12.02 8.15
CA HIS A 122 21.36 10.59 8.11
C HIS A 122 20.34 9.77 8.94
N PHE A 123 20.04 8.53 8.54
CA PHE A 123 19.01 7.69 9.19
C PHE A 123 19.29 7.43 10.69
N THR A 124 20.56 7.45 11.09
CA THR A 124 20.97 7.30 12.50
C THR A 124 20.52 8.49 13.36
N THR A 125 20.41 9.68 12.78
CA THR A 125 19.88 10.88 13.46
C THR A 125 18.42 10.68 13.83
N VAL A 126 17.60 10.17 12.91
CA VAL A 126 16.19 9.83 13.16
C VAL A 126 16.09 8.83 14.32
N GLY A 127 16.89 7.77 14.30
CA GLY A 127 16.91 6.79 15.38
C GLY A 127 17.38 7.34 16.73
N ARG A 128 18.26 8.35 16.75
CA ARG A 128 18.66 9.05 17.98
C ARG A 128 17.51 9.89 18.54
N VAL A 129 16.81 10.63 17.68
CA VAL A 129 15.64 11.45 18.06
C VAL A 129 14.53 10.59 18.64
N VAL A 130 14.17 9.49 17.95
CA VAL A 130 13.13 8.56 18.40
C VAL A 130 13.47 7.93 19.75
N ARG A 131 14.72 7.47 19.95
CA ARG A 131 15.15 6.85 21.22
C ARG A 131 15.33 7.86 22.35
N GLY A 132 15.68 9.11 22.03
CA GLY A 132 15.79 10.19 23.01
C GLY A 132 14.45 10.59 23.61
N ALA A 133 13.37 10.54 22.83
CA ALA A 133 12.02 10.88 23.27
C ALA A 133 11.39 9.87 24.26
N GLY A 134 11.89 8.62 24.31
CA GLY A 134 11.43 7.60 25.26
C GLY A 134 12.11 7.65 26.63
N LYS A 135 12.94 8.67 26.90
CA LYS A 135 13.69 8.86 28.15
C LYS A 135 13.16 9.99 29.04
N LEU A 136 11.98 10.54 28.71
CA LEU A 136 11.25 11.54 29.51
C LEU A 136 9.99 10.93 30.09
#